data_AF-D8U663-F1
#
_entry.id   AF-D8U663-F1
#
_cell.length_a   1.000
_cell.length_b   1.000
_cell.length_c   1.000
_cell.angle_alpha   90.00
_cell.angle_beta   90.00
_cell.angle_gamma   90.00
#
_symmetry.space_group_name_H-M   'P 1'
#
loop_
_entity.id
_entity.type
_entity.pdbx_description
1 polymer ?
#
loop_
_entity_poly.entity_id
_entity_poly.type
_entity_poly.pdbx_seq_one_letter_code
_entity_poly.pdbx_strand_id
1 'polypeptide(L)'
;MPVLAVLLLLALTASVQLHAAAPPASVVAVANRDAEGAIVLDADEAHNFQPSAAACRDSCLNTTGCNVWVWCAAVSGCVPGGSYTRDQRRYQQCWLKYDTPPKQGASTRGKFPRPKNSADTATGWMSGTTAANFTDSAPFPEKGYSCSCVSTYQYGGYNFEGMCAHIQDYGSACIVTTNCRESSYGGMQGCSGTQPCTVLLDTDLNETSIITPGDYNTADSAEDCCYQCASTQGCNLWTWCVDPTGCDGERYRFRQCWLKQADPKNPQPKKGYGGSPGWISGVRLTWMPM
;
A
#
# COMPACT_ATOMS: atom_id res chain seq x y z
N MET A 1 32.62 19.57 63.27
CA MET A 1 32.67 19.87 61.82
C MET A 1 32.33 18.60 61.05
N PRO A 2 31.08 18.38 60.63
CA PRO A 2 30.74 17.28 59.74
C PRO A 2 30.40 17.76 58.31
N VAL A 3 30.63 16.83 57.41
CA VAL A 3 30.68 16.90 55.95
C VAL A 3 29.26 16.95 55.35
N LEU A 4 29.02 17.86 54.40
CA LEU A 4 27.81 17.88 53.57
C LEU A 4 27.97 16.87 52.43
N ALA A 5 27.11 15.84 52.41
CA ALA A 5 27.03 14.87 51.32
C ALA A 5 26.18 15.41 50.17
N VAL A 6 26.75 15.41 48.97
CA VAL A 6 26.08 15.75 47.71
C VAL A 6 25.28 14.53 47.24
N LEU A 7 23.94 14.65 47.20
CA LEU A 7 23.07 13.65 46.58
C LEU A 7 22.98 13.92 45.09
N LEU A 8 23.59 13.04 44.29
CA LEU A 8 23.49 13.00 42.84
C LEU A 8 22.19 12.25 42.47
N LEU A 9 21.15 12.96 42.01
CA LEU A 9 19.98 12.32 41.40
C LEU A 9 20.32 11.95 39.94
N LEU A 10 20.56 10.66 39.71
CA LEU A 10 20.56 10.07 38.37
C LEU A 10 19.12 10.00 37.85
N ALA A 11 18.77 10.86 36.89
CA ALA A 11 17.56 10.74 36.10
C ALA A 11 17.74 9.59 35.10
N LEU A 12 17.14 8.43 35.38
CA LEU A 12 16.93 7.39 34.38
C LEU A 12 15.89 7.88 33.37
N THR A 13 16.33 8.35 32.21
CA THR A 13 15.47 8.53 31.04
C THR A 13 15.14 7.16 30.48
N ALA A 14 14.03 6.57 30.89
CA ALA A 14 13.47 5.42 30.21
C ALA A 14 12.95 5.90 28.84
N SER A 15 13.59 5.46 27.76
CA SER A 15 13.11 5.65 26.41
C SER A 15 11.80 4.88 26.24
N VAL A 16 10.66 5.57 26.38
CA VAL A 16 9.37 4.98 26.03
C VAL A 16 9.35 4.84 24.51
N GLN A 17 9.58 3.63 24.00
CA GLN A 17 9.26 3.29 22.61
C GLN A 17 7.73 3.33 22.46
N LEU A 18 7.21 4.50 22.11
CA LEU A 18 5.86 4.63 21.58
C LEU A 18 5.80 3.82 20.28
N HIS A 19 5.16 2.67 20.34
CA HIS A 19 4.75 1.94 19.14
C HIS A 19 3.75 2.83 18.39
N ALA A 20 3.86 2.97 17.07
CA ALA A 20 2.83 3.69 16.32
C ALA A 20 1.50 2.97 16.52
N ALA A 21 0.44 3.77 16.66
CA ALA A 21 -0.91 3.25 16.54
C ALA A 21 -1.09 2.63 15.15
N ALA A 22 -1.82 1.53 15.05
CA ALA A 22 -2.15 0.95 13.76
C ALA A 22 -2.91 1.98 12.88
N PRO A 23 -2.72 1.94 11.53
CA PRO A 23 -3.45 2.83 10.64
C PRO A 23 -4.97 2.67 10.81
N PRO A 24 -5.75 3.78 10.84
CA PRO A 24 -7.21 3.71 10.80
C PRO A 24 -7.71 2.95 9.57
N ALA A 25 -8.75 2.12 9.72
CA ALA A 25 -9.29 1.33 8.61
C ALA A 25 -9.69 2.20 7.39
N SER A 26 -10.20 3.41 7.62
CA SER A 26 -10.63 4.35 6.59
C SER A 26 -9.50 4.90 5.73
N VAL A 27 -8.24 4.81 6.17
CA VAL A 27 -7.10 5.24 5.35
C VAL A 27 -6.44 4.09 4.62
N VAL A 28 -6.86 2.84 4.84
CA VAL A 28 -6.31 1.68 4.14
C VAL A 28 -7.08 1.47 2.85
N ALA A 29 -6.37 1.20 1.77
CA ALA A 29 -6.94 0.82 0.47
C ALA A 29 -6.00 -0.18 -0.23
N VAL A 30 -6.42 -0.70 -1.39
CA VAL A 30 -5.60 -1.57 -2.22
C VAL A 30 -5.43 -0.97 -3.61
N ALA A 31 -4.18 -0.77 -4.02
CA ALA A 31 -3.84 -0.41 -5.40
C ALA A 31 -3.87 -1.65 -6.31
N ASN A 32 -4.07 -1.40 -7.60
CA ASN A 32 -4.25 -2.43 -8.61
C ASN A 32 -5.41 -3.38 -8.26
N ARG A 33 -6.57 -2.80 -7.93
CA ARG A 33 -7.77 -3.57 -7.62
C ARG A 33 -9.03 -2.83 -8.05
N ASP A 34 -9.73 -3.39 -9.04
CA ASP A 34 -11.16 -3.15 -9.24
C ASP A 34 -11.94 -4.07 -8.30
N ALA A 35 -12.67 -3.48 -7.35
CA ALA A 35 -13.47 -4.23 -6.40
C ALA A 35 -14.82 -4.62 -7.01
N GLU A 36 -15.26 -5.85 -6.73
CA GLU A 36 -16.61 -6.34 -7.03
C GLU A 36 -17.66 -5.59 -6.19
N GLY A 37 -18.88 -5.50 -6.72
CA GLY A 37 -20.01 -4.90 -6.01
C GLY A 37 -21.10 -4.43 -6.98
N ALA A 38 -22.32 -4.34 -6.50
CA ALA A 38 -23.42 -3.70 -7.20
C ALA A 38 -23.14 -2.19 -7.32
N ILE A 39 -23.36 -1.61 -8.49
CA ILE A 39 -23.16 -0.18 -8.73
C ILE A 39 -24.24 0.60 -7.96
N VAL A 40 -23.81 1.51 -7.10
CA VAL A 40 -24.66 2.49 -6.40
C VAL A 40 -24.63 3.82 -7.17
N LEU A 41 -23.45 4.19 -7.69
CA LEU A 41 -23.27 5.31 -8.58
C LEU A 41 -22.34 4.90 -9.73
N ASP A 42 -22.86 4.99 -10.95
CA ASP A 42 -22.12 4.74 -12.18
C ASP A 42 -21.27 5.96 -12.53
N ALA A 43 -19.94 5.81 -12.52
CA ALA A 43 -19.03 6.92 -12.74
C ALA A 43 -19.01 7.40 -14.20
N ASP A 44 -19.30 6.49 -15.14
CA ASP A 44 -19.35 6.80 -16.57
C ASP A 44 -20.62 7.63 -16.87
N GLU A 45 -21.79 7.20 -16.37
CA GLU A 45 -23.07 7.88 -16.60
C GLU A 45 -23.18 9.20 -15.82
N ALA A 46 -22.80 9.19 -14.54
CA ALA A 46 -22.94 10.37 -13.67
C ALA A 46 -21.78 11.37 -13.81
N HIS A 47 -20.75 11.06 -14.61
CA HIS A 47 -19.52 11.84 -14.70
C HIS A 47 -18.90 12.12 -13.32
N ASN A 48 -18.84 11.10 -12.45
CA ASN A 48 -18.31 11.27 -11.10
C ASN A 48 -16.78 11.15 -11.08
N PHE A 49 -16.12 12.30 -11.05
CA PHE A 49 -14.66 12.41 -10.94
C PHE A 49 -14.27 12.98 -9.59
N GLN A 50 -13.30 12.35 -8.94
CA GLN A 50 -12.79 12.76 -7.63
C GLN A 50 -11.29 13.03 -7.73
N PRO A 51 -10.78 14.10 -7.11
CA PRO A 51 -9.38 14.50 -7.27
C PRO A 51 -8.40 13.50 -6.63
N SER A 52 -8.86 12.71 -5.67
CA SER A 52 -8.08 11.70 -4.96
C SER A 52 -8.93 10.49 -4.56
N ALA A 53 -8.25 9.38 -4.23
CA ALA A 53 -8.88 8.20 -3.67
C ALA A 53 -9.60 8.50 -2.34
N ALA A 54 -9.05 9.38 -1.50
CA ALA A 54 -9.70 9.79 -0.26
C ALA A 54 -11.00 10.56 -0.51
N ALA A 55 -11.02 11.47 -1.49
CA ALA A 55 -12.26 12.14 -1.90
C ALA A 55 -13.30 11.13 -2.44
N CYS A 56 -12.87 10.10 -3.16
CA CYS A 56 -13.76 9.01 -3.59
C CYS A 56 -14.31 8.18 -2.41
N ARG A 57 -13.46 7.84 -1.43
CA ARG A 57 -13.89 7.21 -0.18
C ARG A 57 -14.92 8.08 0.56
N ASP A 58 -14.65 9.37 0.68
CA ASP A 58 -15.53 10.30 1.41
C ASP A 58 -16.86 10.49 0.68
N SER A 59 -16.84 10.47 -0.66
CA SER A 59 -18.06 10.40 -1.48
C SER A 59 -18.87 9.13 -1.20
N CYS A 60 -18.20 7.97 -1.06
CA CYS A 60 -18.86 6.73 -0.63
C CYS A 60 -19.47 6.83 0.77
N LEU A 61 -18.73 7.38 1.75
CA LEU A 61 -19.24 7.59 3.12
C LEU A 61 -20.52 8.45 3.14
N ASN A 62 -20.60 9.43 2.25
CA ASN A 62 -21.74 10.34 2.14
C ASN A 62 -22.86 9.82 1.24
N THR A 63 -22.69 8.66 0.60
CA THR A 63 -23.68 8.08 -0.32
C THR A 63 -24.41 6.93 0.36
N THR A 64 -25.72 7.08 0.52
CA THR A 64 -26.56 6.03 1.12
C THR A 64 -26.46 4.74 0.31
N GLY A 65 -26.12 3.64 0.99
CA GLY A 65 -25.96 2.33 0.36
C GLY A 65 -24.57 2.07 -0.22
N CYS A 66 -23.62 2.99 -0.18
CA CYS A 66 -22.25 2.71 -0.58
C CYS A 66 -21.44 2.10 0.57
N ASN A 67 -20.71 1.02 0.29
CA ASN A 67 -19.70 0.48 1.22
C ASN A 67 -18.40 -0.01 0.56
N VAL A 68 -18.31 0.12 -0.77
CA VAL A 68 -17.13 -0.18 -1.57
C VAL A 68 -16.95 0.97 -2.55
N TRP A 69 -15.73 1.47 -2.68
CA TRP A 69 -15.38 2.50 -3.65
C TRP A 69 -14.25 2.02 -4.55
N VAL A 70 -14.26 2.46 -5.81
CA VAL A 70 -13.20 2.19 -6.78
C VAL A 70 -12.86 3.48 -7.50
N TRP A 71 -11.59 3.84 -7.48
CA TRP A 71 -11.09 5.11 -8.01
C TRP A 71 -9.93 4.87 -8.98
N CYS A 72 -9.92 5.59 -10.11
CA CYS A 72 -8.84 5.48 -11.08
C CYS A 72 -7.68 6.43 -10.76
N ALA A 73 -6.57 5.85 -10.29
CA ALA A 73 -5.37 6.60 -9.90
C ALA A 73 -4.40 6.87 -11.04
N ALA A 74 -4.41 6.02 -12.06
CA ALA A 74 -3.44 6.09 -13.15
C ALA A 74 -3.69 7.31 -14.03
N VAL A 75 -2.69 8.18 -14.16
CA VAL A 75 -2.75 9.37 -15.02
C VAL A 75 -2.91 8.98 -16.49
N SER A 76 -2.29 7.87 -16.89
CA SER A 76 -2.50 7.26 -18.21
C SER A 76 -3.85 6.56 -18.39
N GLY A 77 -4.72 6.58 -17.37
CA GLY A 77 -6.02 5.92 -17.38
C GLY A 77 -5.98 4.49 -16.83
N CYS A 78 -7.17 3.99 -16.50
CA CYS A 78 -7.36 2.64 -15.96
C CYS A 78 -7.93 1.70 -17.01
N VAL A 79 -7.69 0.40 -16.82
CA VAL A 79 -8.13 -0.64 -17.76
C VAL A 79 -9.59 -1.01 -17.47
N PRO A 80 -10.53 -0.84 -18.43
CA PRO A 80 -11.90 -1.28 -18.25
C PRO A 80 -12.01 -2.82 -18.26
N GLY A 81 -13.09 -3.34 -17.67
CA GLY A 81 -13.40 -4.78 -17.78
C GLY A 81 -13.58 -5.18 -19.26
N GLY A 82 -13.03 -6.32 -19.66
CA GLY A 82 -13.02 -6.78 -21.06
C GLY A 82 -11.88 -6.22 -21.91
N SER A 83 -10.96 -5.42 -21.34
CA SER A 83 -9.87 -4.78 -22.08
C SER A 83 -8.51 -5.01 -21.46
N TYR A 84 -7.46 -4.88 -22.26
CA TYR A 84 -6.05 -4.83 -21.83
C TYR A 84 -5.43 -3.44 -22.06
N THR A 85 -6.21 -2.50 -22.59
CA THR A 85 -5.76 -1.14 -22.89
C THR A 85 -6.27 -0.15 -21.85
N ARG A 86 -5.39 0.78 -21.46
CA ARG A 86 -5.74 1.87 -20.55
C ARG A 86 -6.61 2.90 -21.27
N ASP A 87 -7.66 3.36 -20.60
CA ASP A 87 -8.54 4.43 -21.10
C ASP A 87 -8.32 5.71 -20.28
N GLN A 88 -7.67 6.70 -20.88
CA GLN A 88 -7.38 7.99 -20.23
C GLN A 88 -8.62 8.73 -19.74
N ARG A 89 -9.79 8.51 -20.35
CA ARG A 89 -11.04 9.14 -19.92
C ARG A 89 -11.49 8.67 -18.54
N ARG A 90 -10.91 7.55 -18.06
CA ARG A 90 -11.19 6.99 -16.75
C ARG A 90 -10.38 7.63 -15.63
N TYR A 91 -9.32 8.38 -15.94
CA TYR A 91 -8.52 9.06 -14.91
C TYR A 91 -9.45 9.84 -13.96
N GLN A 92 -9.28 9.63 -12.66
CA GLN A 92 -10.09 10.23 -11.58
C GLN A 92 -11.54 9.76 -11.47
N GLN A 93 -12.02 8.83 -12.29
CA GLN A 93 -13.36 8.25 -12.12
C GLN A 93 -13.49 7.61 -10.75
N CYS A 94 -14.61 7.88 -10.09
CA CYS A 94 -14.97 7.33 -8.79
C CYS A 94 -16.28 6.54 -8.90
N TRP A 95 -16.17 5.23 -8.78
CA TRP A 95 -17.30 4.30 -8.76
C TRP A 95 -17.69 4.03 -7.33
N LEU A 96 -18.98 4.21 -7.02
CA LEU A 96 -19.54 3.89 -5.72
C LEU A 96 -20.33 2.59 -5.85
N LYS A 97 -20.03 1.63 -4.98
CA LYS A 97 -20.57 0.28 -5.04
C LYS A 97 -21.05 -0.18 -3.66
N TYR A 98 -21.90 -1.20 -3.71
CA TYR A 98 -22.35 -1.95 -2.56
C TYR A 98 -21.95 -3.41 -2.72
N ASP A 99 -21.35 -3.98 -1.68
CA ASP A 99 -21.16 -5.42 -1.56
C ASP A 99 -21.54 -5.89 -0.16
N THR A 100 -21.91 -7.15 0.00
CA THR A 100 -22.27 -7.68 1.33
C THR A 100 -21.00 -8.09 2.08
N PRO A 101 -20.62 -7.41 3.19
CA PRO A 101 -19.44 -7.81 3.94
C PRO A 101 -19.61 -9.23 4.51
N PRO A 102 -18.55 -10.04 4.54
CA PRO A 102 -18.63 -11.39 5.10
C PRO A 102 -18.94 -11.33 6.60
N LYS A 103 -19.47 -12.41 7.19
CA LYS A 103 -19.64 -12.47 8.66
C LYS A 103 -18.28 -12.41 9.36
N GLN A 104 -18.19 -11.61 10.43
CA GLN A 104 -16.98 -11.50 11.25
C GLN A 104 -16.54 -12.89 11.74
N GLY A 105 -15.26 -13.23 11.56
CA GLY A 105 -14.69 -14.53 11.99
C GLY A 105 -14.88 -15.71 11.03
N ALA A 106 -15.49 -15.54 9.86
CA ALA A 106 -15.63 -16.61 8.88
C ALA A 106 -14.27 -16.98 8.23
N SER A 107 -13.75 -18.18 8.51
CA SER A 107 -12.50 -18.68 7.89
C SER A 107 -12.69 -18.95 6.40
N THR A 108 -11.76 -18.45 5.57
CA THR A 108 -11.49 -18.76 4.14
C THR A 108 -12.18 -17.97 3.00
N ARG A 109 -13.03 -16.96 3.26
CA ARG A 109 -13.52 -15.99 2.22
C ARG A 109 -13.11 -14.52 2.47
N GLY A 110 -12.28 -14.27 3.48
CA GLY A 110 -11.97 -12.96 4.05
C GLY A 110 -11.01 -12.06 3.27
N LYS A 111 -11.42 -11.61 2.07
CA LYS A 111 -10.88 -10.38 1.46
C LYS A 111 -12.07 -9.48 1.13
N PHE A 112 -12.28 -8.45 1.93
CA PHE A 112 -13.28 -7.43 1.68
C PHE A 112 -12.54 -6.09 1.51
N PRO A 113 -12.87 -5.31 0.46
CA PRO A 113 -13.78 -5.60 -0.63
C PRO A 113 -13.26 -6.74 -1.53
N ARG A 114 -14.18 -7.47 -2.17
CA ARG A 114 -13.81 -8.62 -3.00
C ARG A 114 -13.16 -8.15 -4.30
N PRO A 115 -12.10 -8.81 -4.81
CA PRO A 115 -11.60 -8.52 -6.14
C PRO A 115 -12.66 -8.90 -7.17
N LYS A 116 -12.77 -8.12 -8.24
CA LYS A 116 -13.66 -8.42 -9.36
C LYS A 116 -13.30 -9.75 -10.02
N ASN A 117 -14.29 -10.60 -10.26
CA ASN A 117 -14.08 -11.92 -10.89
C ASN A 117 -14.09 -11.82 -12.43
N SER A 118 -13.21 -10.99 -12.99
CA SER A 118 -13.02 -10.82 -14.44
C SER A 118 -11.56 -11.06 -14.80
N ALA A 119 -11.31 -11.68 -15.96
CA ALA A 119 -9.98 -12.05 -16.44
C ALA A 119 -9.09 -10.84 -16.77
N ASP A 120 -9.69 -9.66 -16.91
CA ASP A 120 -9.05 -8.44 -17.40
C ASP A 120 -8.90 -7.48 -16.21
N THR A 121 -7.83 -7.69 -15.43
CA THR A 121 -7.76 -7.17 -14.04
C THR A 121 -7.03 -5.82 -13.91
N ALA A 122 -7.74 -4.92 -13.22
CA ALA A 122 -7.30 -4.11 -12.07
C ALA A 122 -6.24 -3.00 -12.24
N THR A 123 -5.48 -2.97 -13.33
CA THR A 123 -4.36 -2.02 -13.49
C THR A 123 -4.82 -0.57 -13.40
N GLY A 124 -4.15 0.20 -12.53
CA GLY A 124 -4.44 1.62 -12.30
C GLY A 124 -5.63 1.91 -11.37
N TRP A 125 -6.49 0.92 -11.09
CA TRP A 125 -7.60 1.08 -10.15
C TRP A 125 -7.12 0.95 -8.71
N MET A 126 -7.69 1.78 -7.85
CA MET A 126 -7.56 1.68 -6.41
C MET A 126 -8.93 1.44 -5.82
N SER A 127 -9.05 0.55 -4.85
CA SER A 127 -10.32 0.31 -4.19
C SER A 127 -10.16 0.24 -2.69
N GLY A 128 -11.28 0.53 -2.02
CA GLY A 128 -11.37 0.28 -0.60
C GLY A 128 -12.79 0.12 -0.12
N THR A 129 -12.92 0.00 1.21
CA THR A 129 -14.21 -0.16 1.87
C THR A 129 -14.45 0.87 2.95
N THR A 130 -15.72 1.22 3.13
CA THR A 130 -16.21 2.01 4.28
C THR A 130 -17.00 1.16 5.27
N ALA A 131 -17.06 -0.16 5.06
CA ALA A 131 -17.76 -1.06 5.96
C ALA A 131 -17.06 -1.11 7.32
N ALA A 132 -17.82 -0.87 8.38
CA ALA A 132 -17.31 -0.92 9.74
C ALA A 132 -16.69 -2.30 10.06
N ASN A 133 -15.58 -2.29 10.79
CA ASN A 133 -14.82 -3.49 11.20
C ASN A 133 -14.15 -4.28 10.08
N PHE A 134 -14.15 -3.75 8.85
CA PHE A 134 -13.33 -4.27 7.76
C PHE A 134 -12.22 -3.29 7.46
N THR A 135 -11.00 -3.82 7.40
CA THR A 135 -9.87 -3.14 6.78
C THR A 135 -9.70 -3.73 5.40
N ASP A 136 -9.31 -2.87 4.46
CA ASP A 136 -8.77 -3.32 3.19
C ASP A 136 -7.63 -4.29 3.43
N SER A 137 -7.96 -5.56 3.25
CA SER A 137 -6.97 -6.63 3.30
C SER A 137 -6.34 -6.62 1.92
N ALA A 138 -5.33 -5.78 1.71
CA ALA A 138 -4.23 -6.24 0.90
C ALA A 138 -3.61 -7.36 1.75
N PRO A 139 -3.76 -8.61 1.31
CA PRO A 139 -3.64 -9.74 2.22
C PRO A 139 -2.26 -9.74 2.93
N PHE A 140 -2.20 -10.15 4.19
CA PHE A 140 -0.93 -10.13 4.92
C PHE A 140 -0.63 -11.53 5.44
N PRO A 141 0.46 -12.19 4.97
CA PRO A 141 1.04 -11.97 3.65
C PRO A 141 0.02 -12.36 2.58
N GLU A 142 0.10 -11.69 1.45
CA GLU A 142 -0.77 -11.92 0.34
C GLU A 142 -0.65 -13.39 -0.10
N LYS A 143 -1.70 -14.21 -0.01
CA LYS A 143 -1.61 -15.63 -0.43
C LYS A 143 -1.15 -15.85 -1.88
N GLY A 144 -1.04 -14.79 -2.70
CA GLY A 144 -0.45 -14.82 -4.05
C GLY A 144 1.04 -14.44 -4.12
N TYR A 145 1.66 -14.12 -2.99
CA TYR A 145 2.98 -13.50 -2.84
C TYR A 145 3.86 -14.29 -1.90
N SER A 146 3.24 -15.15 -1.09
CA SER A 146 3.95 -16.07 -0.25
C SER A 146 4.91 -16.84 -1.13
N CYS A 147 6.20 -16.60 -0.92
CA CYS A 147 7.21 -17.60 -1.23
C CYS A 147 6.64 -18.89 -0.67
N SER A 148 6.28 -19.80 -1.58
CA SER A 148 5.26 -20.82 -1.35
C SER A 148 5.52 -21.63 -0.07
N CYS A 149 6.78 -21.60 0.37
CA CYS A 149 7.33 -22.46 1.40
C CYS A 149 8.27 -21.73 2.38
N VAL A 150 8.45 -20.41 2.29
CA VAL A 150 9.34 -19.65 3.17
C VAL A 150 8.68 -18.33 3.62
N SER A 151 8.32 -18.25 4.89
CA SER A 151 7.70 -17.04 5.46
C SER A 151 8.70 -15.92 5.74
N THR A 152 9.99 -16.25 5.91
CA THR A 152 11.07 -15.28 6.14
C THR A 152 12.37 -15.76 5.53
N TYR A 153 13.09 -14.90 4.81
CA TYR A 153 14.39 -15.24 4.21
C TYR A 153 15.35 -14.06 4.19
N GLN A 154 16.62 -14.37 3.98
CA GLN A 154 17.71 -13.40 3.93
C GLN A 154 18.42 -13.44 2.57
N TYR A 155 18.73 -12.28 2.01
CA TYR A 155 19.48 -12.15 0.77
C TYR A 155 20.26 -10.84 0.74
N GLY A 156 21.56 -10.91 0.42
CA GLY A 156 22.39 -9.73 0.16
C GLY A 156 22.46 -8.71 1.31
N GLY A 157 22.39 -9.16 2.57
CA GLY A 157 22.39 -8.27 3.75
C GLY A 157 21.01 -7.72 4.14
N TYR A 158 19.93 -8.24 3.56
CA TYR A 158 18.55 -7.83 3.85
C TYR A 158 17.67 -9.00 4.28
N ASN A 159 16.64 -8.69 5.06
CA ASN A 159 15.54 -9.56 5.46
C ASN A 159 14.30 -9.35 4.58
N PHE A 160 13.53 -10.41 4.40
CA PHE A 160 12.28 -10.45 3.64
C PHE A 160 11.27 -11.32 4.40
N GLU A 161 10.00 -10.91 4.49
CA GLU A 161 8.94 -11.69 5.12
C GLU A 161 7.95 -12.22 4.09
N GLY A 162 8.38 -13.25 3.35
CA GLY A 162 7.49 -14.01 2.46
C GLY A 162 6.95 -13.18 1.29
N MET A 163 7.73 -12.21 0.84
CA MET A 163 7.37 -11.26 -0.21
C MET A 163 8.40 -11.32 -1.34
N CYS A 164 7.92 -11.27 -2.59
CA CYS A 164 8.79 -11.19 -3.76
C CYS A 164 9.46 -9.81 -3.88
N ALA A 165 10.69 -9.82 -4.37
CA ALA A 165 11.47 -8.62 -4.65
C ALA A 165 12.27 -8.80 -5.93
N HIS A 166 12.72 -7.71 -6.55
CA HIS A 166 13.54 -7.80 -7.75
C HIS A 166 14.97 -8.21 -7.40
N ILE A 167 15.31 -9.48 -7.60
CA ILE A 167 16.62 -10.04 -7.24
C ILE A 167 17.48 -10.11 -8.51
N GLN A 168 18.29 -9.08 -8.75
CA GLN A 168 19.31 -9.00 -9.83
C GLN A 168 18.83 -9.67 -11.14
N ASP A 169 19.56 -10.68 -11.63
CA ASP A 169 19.33 -11.37 -12.90
C ASP A 169 18.06 -12.23 -12.95
N TYR A 170 17.35 -12.38 -11.83
CA TYR A 170 16.18 -13.25 -11.69
C TYR A 170 14.85 -12.49 -11.76
N GLY A 171 14.88 -11.16 -11.88
CA GLY A 171 13.67 -10.34 -11.88
C GLY A 171 12.92 -10.42 -10.54
N SER A 172 11.60 -10.23 -10.57
CA SER A 172 10.76 -10.39 -9.37
C SER A 172 10.68 -11.86 -8.96
N ALA A 173 11.41 -12.21 -7.89
CA ALA A 173 11.54 -13.57 -7.41
C ALA A 173 11.63 -13.61 -5.88
N CYS A 174 11.55 -14.81 -5.33
CA CYS A 174 11.97 -15.03 -3.96
C CYS A 174 12.56 -16.42 -3.71
N ILE A 175 13.23 -16.53 -2.56
CA ILE A 175 13.92 -17.75 -2.16
C ILE A 175 12.91 -18.74 -1.61
N VAL A 176 12.95 -19.97 -2.12
CA VAL A 176 12.10 -21.09 -1.69
C VAL A 176 12.93 -22.32 -1.33
N THR A 177 12.34 -23.20 -0.54
CA THR A 177 12.83 -24.56 -0.27
C THR A 177 12.38 -25.48 -1.41
N THR A 178 13.22 -26.42 -1.85
CA THR A 178 12.91 -27.30 -2.99
C THR A 178 11.74 -28.27 -2.76
N ASN A 179 11.39 -28.59 -1.51
CA ASN A 179 10.33 -29.55 -1.19
C ASN A 179 9.31 -29.08 -0.13
N CYS A 180 9.37 -27.81 0.28
CA CYS A 180 8.42 -27.19 1.22
C CYS A 180 8.30 -27.88 2.58
N ARG A 181 9.28 -28.71 2.92
CA ARG A 181 9.34 -29.53 4.13
C ARG A 181 10.66 -29.41 4.88
N GLU A 182 11.71 -28.93 4.21
CA GLU A 182 13.04 -28.77 4.79
C GLU A 182 13.40 -27.31 5.05
N SER A 183 14.24 -27.07 6.05
CA SER A 183 14.89 -25.78 6.32
C SER A 183 16.08 -25.48 5.40
N SER A 184 16.35 -26.35 4.41
CA SER A 184 17.43 -26.23 3.43
C SER A 184 17.07 -25.21 2.34
N TYR A 185 17.76 -24.06 2.30
CA TYR A 185 17.61 -23.06 1.22
C TYR A 185 18.08 -23.64 -0.12
N GLY A 186 17.31 -23.52 -1.22
CA GLY A 186 17.71 -24.21 -2.45
C GLY A 186 17.08 -23.83 -3.79
N GLY A 187 16.35 -22.72 -3.93
CA GLY A 187 15.85 -22.30 -5.25
C GLY A 187 15.23 -20.91 -5.30
N MET A 188 15.09 -20.39 -6.52
CA MET A 188 14.39 -19.12 -6.83
C MET A 188 13.06 -19.44 -7.50
N GLN A 189 11.96 -18.92 -6.96
CA GLN A 189 10.66 -18.97 -7.61
C GLN A 189 10.35 -17.60 -8.21
N GLY A 190 10.08 -17.56 -9.52
CA GLY A 190 9.60 -16.37 -10.19
C GLY A 190 8.19 -15.99 -9.71
N CYS A 191 7.94 -14.70 -9.58
CA CYS A 191 6.66 -14.16 -9.14
C CYS A 191 5.96 -13.39 -10.26
N SER A 192 4.66 -13.14 -10.07
CA SER A 192 3.94 -12.13 -10.85
C SER A 192 4.71 -10.80 -10.83
N GLY A 193 4.87 -10.17 -11.99
CA GLY A 193 5.41 -8.81 -12.08
C GLY A 193 4.45 -7.76 -11.51
N THR A 194 3.16 -8.10 -11.39
CA THR A 194 2.13 -7.20 -10.88
C THR A 194 1.68 -7.68 -9.51
N GLN A 195 2.05 -6.92 -8.50
CA GLN A 195 1.81 -7.21 -7.10
C GLN A 195 0.94 -6.07 -6.55
N PRO A 196 -0.37 -6.30 -6.24
CA PRO A 196 -1.14 -5.37 -5.42
C PRO A 196 -0.35 -4.80 -4.23
N CYS A 197 -0.69 -3.57 -3.85
CA CYS A 197 -0.06 -2.90 -2.72
C CYS A 197 -1.14 -2.40 -1.78
N THR A 198 -1.01 -2.72 -0.49
CA THR A 198 -1.71 -1.95 0.53
C THR A 198 -1.24 -0.52 0.43
N VAL A 199 -2.19 0.40 0.38
CA VAL A 199 -1.87 1.82 0.38
C VAL A 199 -2.53 2.51 1.56
N LEU A 200 -1.86 3.54 2.06
CA LEU A 200 -2.31 4.44 3.09
C LEU A 200 -2.65 5.76 2.42
N LEU A 201 -3.94 6.10 2.45
CA LEU A 201 -4.48 7.33 1.90
C LEU A 201 -4.12 8.52 2.77
N ASP A 202 -3.95 9.68 2.13
CA ASP A 202 -3.60 10.95 2.75
C ASP A 202 -2.47 10.82 3.79
N THR A 203 -1.45 10.04 3.47
CA THR A 203 -0.38 9.69 4.41
C THR A 203 0.97 9.82 3.73
N ASP A 204 1.83 10.69 4.27
CA ASP A 204 3.27 10.68 4.02
C ASP A 204 3.95 9.95 5.18
N LEU A 205 4.68 8.88 4.88
CA LEU A 205 5.41 8.12 5.88
C LEU A 205 6.80 8.72 6.10
N ASN A 206 7.23 8.80 7.35
CA ASN A 206 8.60 9.11 7.73
C ASN A 206 9.55 8.03 7.21
N GLU A 207 10.78 8.48 6.99
CA GLU A 207 11.89 7.68 6.51
C GLU A 207 13.06 7.73 7.48
N THR A 208 13.84 6.67 7.55
CA THR A 208 15.22 6.70 8.07
C THR A 208 16.20 7.13 6.99
N SER A 209 15.93 6.79 5.73
CA SER A 209 16.71 7.25 4.59
C SER A 209 15.87 7.36 3.32
N ILE A 210 16.24 8.29 2.45
CA ILE A 210 15.70 8.43 1.10
C ILE A 210 16.59 7.62 0.17
N ILE A 211 16.02 6.61 -0.47
CA ILE A 211 16.72 5.74 -1.44
C ILE A 211 16.66 6.36 -2.83
N THR A 212 15.51 6.90 -3.22
CA THR A 212 15.35 7.66 -4.46
C THR A 212 14.45 8.86 -4.21
N PRO A 213 14.93 10.09 -4.42
CA PRO A 213 14.14 11.30 -4.20
C PRO A 213 13.05 11.44 -5.26
N GLY A 214 11.87 11.89 -4.84
CA GLY A 214 10.74 12.10 -5.75
C GLY A 214 10.93 13.26 -6.71
N ASP A 215 11.83 14.20 -6.42
CA ASP A 215 12.13 15.34 -7.30
C ASP A 215 12.58 14.94 -8.71
N TYR A 216 13.17 13.75 -8.84
CA TYR A 216 13.65 13.20 -10.11
C TYR A 216 13.03 11.84 -10.44
N ASN A 217 12.06 11.40 -9.65
CA ASN A 217 11.41 10.10 -9.81
C ASN A 217 9.90 10.26 -9.81
N THR A 218 9.26 9.80 -10.89
CA THR A 218 7.81 9.92 -11.05
C THR A 218 7.19 8.57 -11.30
N ALA A 219 5.94 8.43 -10.90
CA ALA A 219 5.14 7.26 -11.18
C ALA A 219 3.80 7.65 -11.80
N ASP A 220 3.26 6.77 -12.64
CA ASP A 220 1.94 6.95 -13.24
C ASP A 220 0.79 6.67 -12.24
N SER A 221 1.05 5.82 -11.25
CA SER A 221 0.09 5.41 -10.23
C SER A 221 0.78 5.01 -8.93
N ALA A 222 0.01 4.83 -7.85
CA ALA A 222 0.50 4.27 -6.60
C ALA A 222 1.09 2.86 -6.78
N GLU A 223 0.48 2.05 -7.66
CA GLU A 223 0.97 0.72 -8.03
C GLU A 223 2.37 0.80 -8.67
N ASP A 224 2.55 1.72 -9.63
CA ASP A 224 3.84 1.93 -10.28
C ASP A 224 4.91 2.37 -9.27
N CYS A 225 4.59 3.31 -8.38
CA CYS A 225 5.52 3.72 -7.33
C CYS A 225 5.88 2.57 -6.37
N CYS A 226 4.89 1.74 -6.00
CA CYS A 226 5.12 0.55 -5.19
C CYS A 226 5.99 -0.50 -5.90
N TYR A 227 5.83 -0.65 -7.22
CA TYR A 227 6.64 -1.55 -8.05
C TYR A 227 8.08 -1.03 -8.19
N GLN A 228 8.26 0.28 -8.36
CA GLN A 228 9.58 0.91 -8.33
C GLN A 228 10.29 0.64 -7.00
N CYS A 229 9.57 0.73 -5.87
CA CYS A 229 10.12 0.35 -4.57
C CYS A 229 10.50 -1.14 -4.50
N ALA A 230 9.64 -2.03 -5.00
CA ALA A 230 9.94 -3.48 -5.11
C ALA A 230 11.27 -3.77 -5.80
N SER A 231 11.54 -2.95 -6.83
CA SER A 231 12.63 -3.11 -7.76
C SER A 231 13.90 -2.40 -7.32
N THR A 232 13.84 -1.65 -6.23
CA THR A 232 14.93 -0.84 -5.72
C THR A 232 15.46 -1.45 -4.43
N GLN A 233 16.69 -1.97 -4.49
CA GLN A 233 17.36 -2.51 -3.31
C GLN A 233 17.42 -1.46 -2.19
N GLY A 234 17.03 -1.87 -0.98
CA GLY A 234 16.96 -1.00 0.19
C GLY A 234 15.64 -0.23 0.33
N CYS A 235 14.77 -0.20 -0.68
CA CYS A 235 13.46 0.41 -0.56
C CYS A 235 12.46 -0.54 0.11
N ASN A 236 11.87 -0.08 1.20
CA ASN A 236 10.82 -0.81 1.92
C ASN A 236 9.62 0.08 2.29
N LEU A 237 9.71 1.38 2.03
CA LEU A 237 8.63 2.36 2.14
C LEU A 237 8.55 3.16 0.84
N TRP A 238 7.36 3.59 0.45
CA TRP A 238 7.19 4.48 -0.69
C TRP A 238 6.10 5.51 -0.42
N THR A 239 6.18 6.65 -1.09
CA THR A 239 5.16 7.70 -1.02
C THR A 239 5.02 8.36 -2.38
N TRP A 240 3.79 8.47 -2.88
CA TRP A 240 3.44 8.98 -4.18
C TRP A 240 2.43 10.12 -4.05
N CYS A 241 2.67 11.20 -4.78
CA CYS A 241 1.74 12.31 -4.82
C CYS A 241 0.68 12.10 -5.89
N VAL A 242 -0.56 11.87 -5.47
CA VAL A 242 -1.68 11.63 -6.37
C VAL A 242 -2.41 12.89 -6.81
N ASP A 243 -2.33 13.95 -6.00
CA ASP A 243 -3.14 15.15 -6.21
C ASP A 243 -2.60 15.96 -7.41
N PRO A 244 -3.39 16.19 -8.48
CA PRO A 244 -2.98 16.98 -9.63
C PRO A 244 -2.73 18.46 -9.31
N THR A 245 -3.26 18.95 -8.19
CA THR A 245 -2.98 20.29 -7.66
C THR A 245 -1.66 20.34 -6.88
N GLY A 246 -1.09 19.18 -6.55
CA GLY A 246 0.17 19.03 -5.83
C GLY A 246 0.00 18.79 -4.35
N CYS A 247 0.79 17.87 -3.81
CA CYS A 247 0.75 17.52 -2.40
C CYS A 247 1.42 18.59 -1.54
N ASP A 248 0.87 18.84 -0.35
CA ASP A 248 1.19 20.01 0.48
C ASP A 248 1.03 21.37 -0.24
N GLY A 249 0.18 21.45 -1.27
CA GLY A 249 -0.08 22.68 -2.03
C GLY A 249 0.97 23.02 -3.09
N GLU A 250 1.93 22.12 -3.35
CA GLU A 250 3.03 22.36 -4.28
C GLU A 250 2.83 21.57 -5.58
N ARG A 251 2.34 22.24 -6.63
CA ARG A 251 1.95 21.61 -7.91
C ARG A 251 3.04 20.76 -8.56
N TYR A 252 4.31 21.13 -8.39
CA TYR A 252 5.44 20.39 -8.96
C TYR A 252 5.62 19.00 -8.32
N ARG A 253 4.99 18.74 -7.17
CA ARG A 253 5.03 17.43 -6.52
C ARG A 253 4.12 16.40 -7.17
N PHE A 254 3.17 16.81 -8.02
CA PHE A 254 2.28 15.88 -8.68
C PHE A 254 3.06 14.76 -9.38
N ARG A 255 2.68 13.50 -9.10
CA ARG A 255 3.30 12.26 -9.59
C ARG A 255 4.68 11.92 -9.03
N GLN A 256 5.27 12.75 -8.17
CA GLN A 256 6.53 12.40 -7.53
C GLN A 256 6.37 11.11 -6.73
N CYS A 257 7.32 10.19 -6.92
CA CYS A 257 7.40 8.92 -6.24
C CYS A 257 8.69 8.88 -5.41
N TRP A 258 8.53 8.91 -4.11
CA TRP A 258 9.61 8.88 -3.14
C TRP A 258 9.84 7.43 -2.71
N LEU A 259 11.04 6.91 -2.96
CA LEU A 259 11.46 5.58 -2.52
C LEU A 259 12.30 5.72 -1.26
N LYS A 260 11.87 5.05 -0.19
CA LYS A 260 12.33 5.30 1.17
C LYS A 260 12.68 3.99 1.87
N GLN A 261 13.46 4.13 2.93
CA GLN A 261 13.70 3.07 3.90
C GLN A 261 13.25 3.53 5.29
N ALA A 262 12.60 2.65 6.04
CA ALA A 262 12.34 2.78 7.47
C ALA A 262 12.09 1.38 8.09
N ASP A 263 11.51 1.33 9.28
CA ASP A 263 10.92 0.10 9.82
C ASP A 263 9.51 -0.11 9.22
N PRO A 264 9.31 -1.07 8.29
CA PRO A 264 8.01 -1.30 7.66
C PRO A 264 7.01 -2.00 8.58
N LYS A 265 7.44 -2.54 9.72
CA LYS A 265 6.55 -3.14 10.73
C LYS A 265 5.98 -2.10 11.69
N ASN A 266 6.66 -0.95 11.81
CA ASN A 266 6.24 0.17 12.63
C ASN A 266 6.34 1.51 11.85
N PRO A 267 5.64 1.64 10.71
CA PRO A 267 5.76 2.81 9.85
C PRO A 267 5.20 4.05 10.54
N GLN A 268 5.97 5.14 10.61
CA GLN A 268 5.56 6.36 11.30
C GLN A 268 5.02 7.39 10.30
N PRO A 269 3.80 7.92 10.40
CA PRO A 269 3.34 9.00 9.54
C PRO A 269 3.94 10.36 9.94
N LYS A 270 4.27 11.23 8.97
CA LYS A 270 4.85 12.57 9.25
C LYS A 270 3.89 13.51 9.98
N LYS A 271 2.60 13.46 9.61
CA LYS A 271 1.53 14.34 10.13
C LYS A 271 0.36 13.55 10.75
N GLY A 272 0.61 12.30 11.15
CA GLY A 272 -0.47 11.36 11.50
C GLY A 272 -1.08 10.68 10.28
N TYR A 273 -1.70 9.52 10.46
CA TYR A 273 -2.38 8.81 9.38
C TYR A 273 -3.58 9.61 8.89
N GLY A 274 -3.70 9.79 7.58
CA GLY A 274 -4.70 10.67 6.98
C GLY A 274 -4.41 12.18 7.14
N GLY A 275 -3.26 12.54 7.72
CA GLY A 275 -2.88 13.94 7.99
C GLY A 275 -2.12 14.64 6.86
N SER A 276 -1.94 13.98 5.73
CA SER A 276 -1.15 14.44 4.58
C SER A 276 -1.97 14.35 3.28
N PRO A 277 -2.98 15.21 3.07
CA PRO A 277 -3.87 15.14 1.91
C PRO A 277 -3.13 15.02 0.57
N GLY A 278 -3.60 14.10 -0.29
CA GLY A 278 -3.03 13.89 -1.62
C GLY A 278 -1.79 12.99 -1.65
N TRP A 279 -1.18 12.70 -0.50
CA TRP A 279 -0.11 11.71 -0.42
C TRP A 279 -0.68 10.31 -0.27
N ILE A 280 -0.20 9.36 -1.07
CA ILE A 280 -0.50 7.94 -0.94
C ILE A 280 0.81 7.22 -0.64
N SER A 281 0.84 6.38 0.39
CA SER A 281 2.05 5.67 0.79
C SER A 281 1.81 4.19 0.99
N GLY A 282 2.87 3.42 1.14
CA GLY A 282 2.79 2.02 1.49
C GLY A 282 4.11 1.48 2.01
N VAL A 283 4.04 0.28 2.57
CA VAL A 283 5.19 -0.45 3.10
C VAL A 283 5.35 -1.77 2.34
N ARG A 284 6.58 -2.30 2.34
CA ARG A 284 6.89 -3.64 1.87
C ARG A 284 7.75 -4.33 2.91
N LEU A 285 7.45 -5.60 3.19
CA LEU A 285 8.29 -6.44 4.06
C LEU A 285 9.42 -7.09 3.26
N THR A 286 10.11 -6.28 2.47
CA THR A 286 11.23 -6.66 1.60
C THR A 286 12.35 -5.66 1.82
N TRP A 287 13.59 -6.04 1.53
CA TRP A 287 14.73 -5.12 1.65
C TRP A 287 14.84 -4.46 3.02
N MET A 288 14.46 -5.17 4.09
CA MET A 288 14.64 -4.69 5.45
C MET A 288 16.10 -4.87 5.85
N PRO A 289 16.79 -3.84 6.35
CA PRO A 289 18.14 -4.01 6.89
C PRO A 289 18.17 -5.12 7.96
N MET A 290 19.29 -5.85 8.03
CA MET A 290 19.57 -6.79 9.12
C MET A 290 20.05 -6.07 10.38
#